data_AF-A0A1Z8QFL5-F1
#
_entry.id   AF-A0A1Z8QFL5-F1
#
_cell.length_a   1.000
_cell.length_b   1.000
_cell.length_c   1.000
_cell.angle_alpha   90.00
_cell.angle_beta   90.00
_cell.angle_gamma   90.00
#
_symmetry.space_group_name_H-M   'P 1'
#
loop_
_entity.id
_entity.type
_entity.pdbx_description
1 polymer ?
#
loop_
_entity_poly.entity_id
_entity_poly.type
_entity_poly.pdbx_seq_one_letter_code
_entity_poly.pdbx_strand_id
1 'polypeptide(L)'
;MKYSDKNITVEAAKINSFDTDRPAPGMTKMFNPANNTLRIQSASLINRVVGVSHEIGEKINLGILDKTLHCILPTVAYFRQKKYKDTNHILSNDLIIKKSEFARDLITNANPIFYKTQVEILDSIFAESGFIILIINIDDIQQIQTSIDRIKERRGMISIHNPEHKDNSKIIKYCLDRNINLIEHTDNSYDILRI
;
A
#
# COMPACT_ATOMS: atom_id res chain seq x y z
N MET A 1 12.22 23.43 -16.65
CA MET A 1 12.78 23.72 -17.99
C MET A 1 11.59 23.84 -18.93
N LYS A 2 11.39 24.98 -19.62
CA LYS A 2 10.24 25.20 -20.50
C LYS A 2 10.63 24.84 -21.93
N TYR A 3 9.94 23.89 -22.54
CA TYR A 3 10.00 23.63 -23.98
C TYR A 3 8.84 24.40 -24.64
N SER A 4 9.09 25.16 -25.70
CA SER A 4 8.05 25.89 -26.44
C SER A 4 8.16 25.59 -27.93
N ASP A 5 7.07 25.09 -28.52
CA ASP A 5 6.90 25.02 -29.97
C ASP A 5 5.68 25.87 -30.39
N LYS A 6 5.75 26.46 -31.59
CA LYS A 6 4.96 27.61 -32.07
C LYS A 6 3.44 27.41 -32.13
N ASN A 7 2.94 26.18 -32.00
CA ASN A 7 1.53 25.85 -32.23
C ASN A 7 0.81 25.21 -31.04
N ILE A 8 1.49 25.00 -29.90
CA ILE A 8 0.87 24.41 -28.71
C ILE A 8 1.42 25.11 -27.46
N THR A 9 0.60 25.95 -26.86
CA THR A 9 0.85 26.42 -25.49
C THR A 9 0.35 25.36 -24.54
N VAL A 10 1.23 24.43 -24.13
CA VAL A 10 0.91 23.53 -23.01
C VAL A 10 1.04 24.35 -21.73
N GLU A 11 -0.07 24.95 -21.30
CA GLU A 11 -0.24 25.32 -19.91
C GLU A 11 -0.42 24.02 -19.12
N ALA A 12 0.68 23.36 -18.80
CA ALA A 12 0.66 22.37 -17.75
C ALA A 12 0.30 23.15 -16.49
N ALA A 13 -0.99 23.09 -16.10
CA ALA A 13 -1.42 23.43 -14.77
C ALA A 13 -0.39 22.80 -13.84
N LYS A 14 0.30 23.65 -13.07
CA LYS A 14 1.32 23.24 -12.11
C LYS A 14 0.87 21.92 -11.49
N ILE A 15 1.75 20.91 -11.54
CA ILE A 15 1.67 19.78 -10.61
C ILE A 15 1.82 20.40 -9.22
N ASN A 16 0.72 20.90 -8.67
CA ASN A 16 0.61 21.35 -7.30
C ASN A 16 0.44 20.09 -6.48
N SER A 17 1.55 19.54 -5.98
CA SER A 17 1.62 18.81 -4.70
C SER A 17 2.96 18.08 -4.55
N PHE A 18 4.06 18.83 -4.46
CA PHE A 18 4.99 18.48 -3.38
C PHE A 18 4.34 19.00 -2.11
N ASP A 19 3.50 18.15 -1.54
CA ASP A 19 2.86 18.37 -0.26
C ASP A 19 3.96 18.39 0.82
N THR A 20 4.43 19.60 1.15
CA THR A 20 5.44 19.84 2.18
C THR A 20 4.92 19.50 3.58
N ASP A 21 3.62 19.25 3.75
CA ASP A 21 2.99 18.79 4.99
C ASP A 21 2.82 17.25 5.03
N ARG A 22 3.14 16.52 3.94
CA ARG A 22 3.07 15.05 3.89
C ARG A 22 4.45 14.43 3.65
N PRO A 23 5.20 14.10 4.71
CA PRO A 23 6.57 13.59 4.62
C PRO A 23 6.70 12.13 4.11
N ALA A 24 5.69 11.57 3.43
CA ALA A 24 5.69 10.15 3.03
C ALA A 24 6.98 9.71 2.27
N PRO A 25 7.55 10.51 1.34
CA PRO A 25 8.86 10.19 0.74
C PRO A 25 10.03 10.21 1.75
N GLY A 26 10.04 11.17 2.67
CA GLY A 26 11.06 11.29 3.71
C GLY A 26 10.99 10.14 4.72
N MET A 27 9.76 9.75 5.11
CA MET A 27 9.48 8.63 6.00
C MET A 27 9.81 7.29 5.35
N THR A 28 9.48 7.13 4.07
CA THR A 28 9.91 5.98 3.26
C THR A 28 11.42 5.85 3.29
N LYS A 29 12.16 6.94 3.02
CA LYS A 29 13.63 6.94 3.09
C LYS A 29 14.18 6.65 4.50
N MET A 30 13.44 7.03 5.54
CA MET A 30 13.83 6.80 6.92
C MET A 30 13.65 5.34 7.35
N PHE A 31 12.55 4.69 6.93
CA PHE A 31 12.19 3.35 7.38
C PHE A 31 12.55 2.24 6.40
N ASN A 32 12.73 2.55 5.12
CA ASN A 32 13.20 1.58 4.16
C ASN A 32 14.68 1.27 4.39
N PRO A 33 15.08 0.00 4.58
CA PRO A 33 16.48 -0.32 4.79
C PRO A 33 17.29 -0.10 3.52
N ALA A 34 18.57 0.24 3.68
CA ALA A 34 19.43 0.61 2.55
C ALA A 34 19.63 -0.52 1.53
N ASN A 35 19.46 -1.78 1.96
CA ASN A 35 19.55 -2.97 1.10
C ASN A 35 18.24 -3.30 0.38
N ASN A 36 17.13 -2.60 0.66
CA ASN A 36 15.87 -2.78 -0.04
C ASN A 36 15.72 -1.69 -1.12
N THR A 37 15.93 -2.05 -2.38
CA THR A 37 15.79 -1.11 -3.49
C THR A 37 14.32 -0.95 -3.86
N LEU A 38 13.67 0.08 -3.34
CA LEU A 38 12.32 0.47 -3.75
C LEU A 38 12.37 1.09 -5.14
N ARG A 39 11.58 0.55 -6.06
CA ARG A 39 11.40 1.13 -7.40
C ARG A 39 10.37 2.26 -7.33
N ILE A 40 10.27 3.05 -8.40
CA ILE A 40 9.34 4.20 -8.48
C ILE A 40 7.89 3.79 -8.15
N GLN A 41 7.46 2.62 -8.62
CA GLN A 41 6.14 2.06 -8.31
C GLN A 41 5.93 1.82 -6.81
N SER A 42 6.95 1.33 -6.11
CA SER A 42 6.87 1.13 -4.67
C SER A 42 6.61 2.46 -3.95
N ALA A 43 7.29 3.54 -4.36
CA ALA A 43 7.06 4.87 -3.80
C ALA A 43 5.66 5.43 -4.10
N SER A 44 5.16 5.22 -5.32
CA SER A 44 3.80 5.59 -5.73
C SER A 44 2.75 4.84 -4.90
N LEU A 45 2.87 3.52 -4.75
CA LEU A 45 1.98 2.71 -3.93
C LEU A 45 2.02 3.14 -2.46
N ILE A 46 3.20 3.37 -1.88
CA ILE A 46 3.33 3.86 -0.51
C ILE A 46 2.57 5.18 -0.32
N ASN A 47 2.75 6.13 -1.24
CA ASN A 47 2.04 7.42 -1.18
C ASN A 47 0.51 7.25 -1.26
N ARG A 48 0.02 6.34 -2.12
CA ARG A 48 -1.42 6.06 -2.22
C ARG A 48 -1.97 5.45 -0.95
N VAL A 49 -1.31 4.42 -0.40
CA VAL A 49 -1.73 3.78 0.85
C VAL A 49 -1.76 4.79 2.00
N VAL A 50 -0.73 5.63 2.10
CA VAL A 50 -0.67 6.69 3.12
C VAL A 50 -1.79 7.69 2.92
N GLY A 51 -2.00 8.17 1.69
CA GLY A 51 -3.09 9.10 1.36
C GLY A 51 -4.46 8.54 1.73
N VAL A 52 -4.78 7.32 1.28
CA VAL A 52 -6.03 6.64 1.64
C VAL A 52 -6.15 6.49 3.16
N SER A 53 -5.09 6.02 3.83
CA SER A 53 -5.12 5.84 5.28
C SER A 53 -5.33 7.15 6.06
N HIS A 54 -4.92 8.29 5.50
CA HIS A 54 -5.11 9.61 6.11
C HIS A 54 -6.57 10.07 5.99
N GLU A 55 -7.21 9.85 4.83
CA GLU A 55 -8.58 10.28 4.57
C GLU A 55 -9.64 9.37 5.24
N ILE A 56 -9.29 8.12 5.56
CA ILE A 56 -10.23 7.19 6.20
C ILE A 56 -10.44 7.56 7.69
N GLY A 57 -11.63 8.10 7.95
CA GLY A 57 -12.07 8.57 9.27
C GLY A 57 -12.50 7.49 10.27
N GLU A 58 -12.21 6.22 10.02
CA GLU A 58 -12.56 5.06 10.85
C GLU A 58 -11.35 4.14 11.10
N LYS A 59 -11.53 3.07 11.89
CA LYS A 59 -10.53 2.03 12.11
C LYS A 59 -10.10 1.41 10.77
N ILE A 60 -8.79 1.29 10.55
CA ILE A 60 -8.23 0.50 9.45
C ILE A 60 -7.65 -0.82 9.97
N ASN A 61 -7.74 -1.85 9.14
CA ASN A 61 -7.01 -3.11 9.28
C ASN A 61 -6.01 -3.16 8.14
N LEU A 62 -4.73 -2.93 8.45
CA LEU A 62 -3.64 -2.89 7.49
C LEU A 62 -3.02 -4.29 7.36
N GLY A 63 -2.95 -4.82 6.15
CA GLY A 63 -2.27 -6.06 5.80
C GLY A 63 -1.13 -5.81 4.82
N ILE A 64 0.08 -6.23 5.15
CA ILE A 64 1.23 -6.16 4.23
C ILE A 64 1.73 -7.59 3.97
N LEU A 65 1.37 -8.12 2.80
CA LEU A 65 1.80 -9.44 2.30
C LEU A 65 3.05 -9.35 1.43
N ASP A 66 3.49 -8.12 1.13
CA ASP A 66 4.71 -7.86 0.39
C ASP A 66 5.88 -7.53 1.34
N LYS A 67 6.84 -8.45 1.37
CA LYS A 67 8.06 -8.34 2.19
C LYS A 67 8.83 -7.04 1.91
N THR A 68 8.77 -6.50 0.70
CA THR A 68 9.53 -5.31 0.31
C THR A 68 8.92 -4.00 0.81
N LEU A 69 7.68 -4.01 1.31
CA LEU A 69 6.91 -2.79 1.61
C LEU A 69 6.63 -2.56 3.11
N HIS A 70 7.41 -3.18 4.00
CA HIS A 70 7.23 -3.00 5.45
C HIS A 70 7.43 -1.57 5.96
N CYS A 71 8.07 -0.70 5.19
CA CYS A 71 8.19 0.73 5.51
C CYS A 71 6.84 1.48 5.51
N ILE A 72 5.77 0.89 4.96
CA ILE A 72 4.41 1.45 5.02
C ILE A 72 3.90 1.54 6.44
N LEU A 73 4.09 0.49 7.26
CA LEU A 73 3.58 0.43 8.63
C LEU A 73 3.99 1.65 9.49
N PRO A 74 5.30 1.93 9.69
CA PRO A 74 5.69 3.08 10.51
C PRO A 74 5.26 4.42 9.88
N THR A 75 5.13 4.49 8.55
CA THR A 75 4.64 5.69 7.86
C THR A 75 3.16 5.93 8.18
N VAL A 76 2.30 4.91 8.03
CA VAL A 76 0.87 4.98 8.37
C VAL A 76 0.68 5.28 9.86
N ALA A 77 1.45 4.62 10.74
CA ALA A 77 1.39 4.84 12.18
C ALA A 77 1.70 6.29 12.57
N TYR A 78 2.66 6.92 11.90
CA TYR A 78 2.99 8.32 12.11
C TYR A 78 1.83 9.26 11.77
N PHE A 79 1.17 9.05 10.62
CA PHE A 79 0.07 9.91 10.18
C PHE A 79 -1.20 9.73 11.00
N ARG A 80 -1.47 8.51 11.47
CA ARG A 80 -2.72 8.21 12.19
C ARG A 80 -2.64 8.47 13.70
N GLN A 81 -1.44 8.66 14.26
CA GLN A 81 -1.19 9.16 15.64
C GLN A 81 -2.05 8.52 16.76
N LYS A 82 -2.34 7.21 16.69
CA LYS A 82 -3.25 6.51 17.63
C LYS A 82 -4.68 7.07 17.72
N LYS A 83 -5.10 7.89 16.75
CA LYS A 83 -6.47 8.42 16.68
C LYS A 83 -7.50 7.28 16.58
N TYR A 84 -7.10 6.16 16.01
CA TYR A 84 -7.92 4.97 15.80
C TYR A 84 -7.25 3.72 16.37
N LYS A 85 -8.06 2.72 16.74
CA LYS A 85 -7.59 1.40 17.19
C LYS A 85 -7.29 0.49 16.00
N ASP A 86 -6.36 0.92 15.15
CA ASP A 86 -5.99 0.19 13.94
C ASP A 86 -5.32 -1.14 14.26
N THR A 87 -5.50 -2.13 13.39
CA THR A 87 -4.78 -3.41 13.46
C THR A 87 -3.80 -3.52 12.30
N ASN A 88 -2.66 -4.15 12.55
CA ASN A 88 -1.56 -4.23 11.61
C ASN A 88 -1.08 -5.69 11.48
N HIS A 89 -1.31 -6.30 10.32
CA HIS A 89 -1.00 -7.69 10.02
C HIS A 89 0.12 -7.76 8.98
N ILE A 90 1.30 -8.21 9.39
CA ILE A 90 2.53 -8.06 8.60
C ILE A 90 3.13 -9.43 8.30
N LEU A 91 3.47 -9.69 7.04
CA LEU A 91 4.21 -10.89 6.68
C LEU A 91 5.63 -10.79 7.22
N SER A 92 6.03 -11.73 8.06
CA SER A 92 7.37 -11.73 8.62
C SER A 92 8.43 -11.88 7.54
N ASN A 93 9.51 -11.11 7.68
CA ASN A 93 10.72 -11.27 6.88
C ASN A 93 11.96 -10.90 7.68
N ASP A 94 13.11 -11.17 7.09
CA ASP A 94 14.41 -10.85 7.68
C ASP A 94 14.83 -9.38 7.42
N LEU A 95 13.94 -8.53 6.88
CA LEU A 95 14.29 -7.13 6.63
C LEU A 95 14.36 -6.38 7.96
N ILE A 96 15.58 -6.00 8.31
CA ILE A 96 15.84 -5.13 9.45
C ILE A 96 15.41 -3.71 9.07
N ILE A 97 14.25 -3.27 9.54
CA ILE A 97 13.87 -1.85 9.47
C ILE A 97 14.97 -1.04 10.16
N LYS A 98 15.40 0.04 9.52
CA LYS A 98 16.51 0.87 10.00
C LYS A 98 16.28 1.25 11.46
N LYS A 99 17.20 0.82 12.34
CA LYS A 99 17.10 1.01 13.80
C LYS A 99 17.44 2.45 14.18
N SER A 100 16.54 3.40 13.92
CA SER A 100 16.49 4.65 14.68
C SER A 100 15.55 4.49 15.87
N GLU A 101 15.77 5.24 16.93
CA GLU A 101 14.89 5.27 18.11
C GLU A 101 13.45 5.61 17.71
N PHE A 102 13.29 6.66 16.89
CA PHE A 102 12.00 7.06 16.32
C PHE A 102 11.28 5.97 15.52
N ALA A 103 12.01 5.21 14.67
CA ALA A 103 11.41 4.09 13.93
C ALA A 103 10.93 2.98 14.86
N ARG A 104 11.74 2.65 15.87
CA ARG A 104 11.40 1.64 16.88
C ARG A 104 10.14 2.04 17.65
N ASP A 105 10.05 3.31 18.06
CA ASP A 105 8.92 3.81 18.82
C ASP A 105 7.63 3.75 17.98
N LEU A 106 7.69 4.17 16.71
CA LEU A 106 6.52 4.10 15.82
C LEU A 106 6.06 2.67 15.57
N ILE A 107 6.99 1.75 15.31
CA ILE A 107 6.66 0.33 15.09
C ILE A 107 6.08 -0.29 16.37
N THR A 108 6.71 -0.05 17.52
CA THR A 108 6.22 -0.55 18.81
C THR A 108 4.83 0.01 19.10
N ASN A 109 4.61 1.30 18.85
CA ASN A 109 3.31 1.94 19.03
C ASN A 109 2.23 1.44 18.07
N ALA A 110 2.62 0.96 16.88
CA ALA A 110 1.71 0.39 15.89
C ALA A 110 1.25 -1.03 16.23
N ASN A 111 1.87 -1.69 17.23
CA ASN A 111 1.53 -3.05 17.67
C ASN A 111 1.33 -4.05 16.51
N PRO A 112 2.31 -4.24 15.62
CA PRO A 112 2.17 -5.17 14.51
C PRO A 112 2.10 -6.63 14.98
N ILE A 113 1.24 -7.39 14.33
CA ILE A 113 1.19 -8.85 14.44
C ILE A 113 1.94 -9.42 13.23
N PHE A 114 3.00 -10.19 13.50
CA PHE A 114 3.81 -10.81 12.46
C PHE A 114 3.35 -12.24 12.19
N TYR A 115 3.13 -12.55 10.91
CA TYR A 115 2.67 -13.85 10.43
C TYR A 115 3.75 -14.54 9.60
N LYS A 116 3.76 -15.87 9.59
CA LYS A 116 4.74 -16.62 8.78
C LYS A 116 4.27 -16.78 7.35
N THR A 117 2.96 -16.83 7.14
CA THR A 117 2.35 -17.08 5.84
C THR A 117 1.33 -16.00 5.49
N GLN A 118 1.13 -15.80 4.19
CA GLN A 118 0.13 -14.86 3.69
C GLN A 118 -1.30 -15.31 3.98
N VAL A 119 -1.54 -16.63 4.00
CA VAL A 119 -2.86 -17.22 4.31
C VAL A 119 -3.32 -16.79 5.71
N GLU A 120 -2.44 -16.88 6.71
CA GLU A 120 -2.77 -16.48 8.08
C GLU A 120 -3.14 -14.98 8.16
N ILE A 121 -2.50 -14.13 7.34
CA ILE A 121 -2.85 -12.71 7.27
C ILE A 121 -4.25 -12.55 6.69
N LEU A 122 -4.57 -13.24 5.60
CA LEU A 122 -5.90 -13.14 4.98
C LEU A 122 -6.99 -13.63 5.94
N ASP A 123 -6.77 -14.72 6.66
CA ASP A 123 -7.74 -15.22 7.64
C ASP A 123 -7.94 -14.21 8.78
N SER A 124 -6.86 -13.62 9.29
CA SER A 124 -6.95 -12.65 10.38
C SER A 124 -7.56 -11.32 9.96
N ILE A 125 -7.14 -10.74 8.84
CA ILE A 125 -7.55 -9.38 8.45
C ILE A 125 -9.02 -9.31 8.03
N PHE A 126 -9.52 -10.38 7.40
CA PHE A 126 -10.93 -10.45 6.98
C PHE A 126 -11.87 -10.82 8.15
N ALA A 127 -11.34 -11.25 9.29
CA ALA A 127 -12.11 -11.44 10.53
C ALA A 127 -12.29 -10.12 11.33
N GLU A 128 -11.38 -9.16 11.17
CA GLU A 128 -11.46 -7.86 11.84
C GLU A 128 -12.61 -7.01 11.32
N SER A 129 -13.19 -6.12 12.13
CA SER A 129 -14.13 -5.08 11.66
C SER A 129 -13.39 -3.80 11.25
N GLY A 130 -14.00 -2.98 10.38
CA GLY A 130 -13.41 -1.74 9.86
C GLY A 130 -12.95 -1.85 8.40
N PHE A 131 -12.27 -0.79 7.93
CA PHE A 131 -11.82 -0.65 6.55
C PHE A 131 -10.54 -1.46 6.32
N ILE A 132 -10.53 -2.35 5.34
CA ILE A 132 -9.36 -3.18 5.03
C ILE A 132 -8.41 -2.42 4.10
N ILE A 133 -7.12 -2.38 4.39
CA ILE A 133 -6.08 -1.96 3.45
C ILE A 133 -5.12 -3.12 3.31
N LEU A 134 -5.07 -3.75 2.15
CA LEU A 134 -4.31 -4.97 1.92
C LEU A 134 -3.33 -4.77 0.77
N ILE A 135 -2.04 -4.95 1.04
CA ILE A 135 -0.97 -4.82 0.04
C ILE A 135 -0.41 -6.20 -0.26
N ILE A 136 -0.46 -6.61 -1.53
CA ILE A 136 -0.06 -7.96 -1.97
C ILE A 136 0.90 -7.83 -3.15
N ASN A 137 1.94 -8.68 -3.19
CA ASN A 137 2.82 -8.75 -4.33
C ASN A 137 2.13 -9.49 -5.49
N ILE A 138 2.36 -9.07 -6.73
CA ILE A 138 1.80 -9.71 -7.92
C ILE A 138 2.14 -11.20 -8.04
N ASP A 139 3.23 -11.65 -7.44
CA ASP A 139 3.65 -13.05 -7.43
C ASP A 139 2.65 -13.98 -6.71
N ASP A 140 1.83 -13.43 -5.81
CA ASP A 140 0.93 -14.20 -4.97
C ASP A 140 -0.48 -14.31 -5.56
N ILE A 141 -0.57 -14.75 -6.82
CA ILE A 141 -1.82 -14.79 -7.62
C ILE A 141 -2.97 -15.43 -6.84
N GLN A 142 -2.73 -16.56 -6.16
CA GLN A 142 -3.76 -17.26 -5.40
C GLN A 142 -4.28 -16.42 -4.23
N GLN A 143 -3.41 -15.67 -3.56
CA GLN A 143 -3.78 -14.79 -2.46
C GLN A 143 -4.51 -13.54 -2.94
N ILE A 144 -4.11 -13.01 -4.11
CA ILE A 144 -4.84 -11.94 -4.78
C ILE A 144 -6.27 -12.39 -5.08
N GLN A 145 -6.44 -13.56 -5.71
CA GLN A 145 -7.75 -14.12 -6.03
C GLN A 145 -8.61 -14.34 -4.77
N THR A 146 -8.03 -14.92 -3.73
CA THR A 146 -8.70 -15.14 -2.44
C THR A 146 -9.13 -13.81 -1.80
N SER A 147 -8.27 -12.79 -1.86
CA SER A 147 -8.56 -11.46 -1.33
C SER A 147 -9.69 -10.79 -2.11
N ILE A 148 -9.69 -10.93 -3.43
CA ILE A 148 -10.75 -10.44 -4.32
C ILE A 148 -12.10 -11.08 -3.97
N ASP A 149 -12.13 -12.37 -3.69
CA ASP A 149 -13.38 -13.03 -3.31
C ASP A 149 -13.86 -12.59 -1.93
N ARG A 150 -12.95 -12.42 -0.95
CA ARG A 150 -13.30 -12.00 0.42
C ARG A 150 -13.66 -10.53 0.55
N ILE A 151 -13.08 -9.64 -0.26
CA ILE A 151 -13.38 -8.19 -0.20
C ILE A 151 -14.78 -7.87 -0.70
N LYS A 152 -15.46 -8.77 -1.45
CA LYS A 152 -16.84 -8.54 -1.93
C LYS A 152 -17.81 -8.19 -0.80
N GLU A 153 -17.60 -8.78 0.37
CA GLU A 153 -18.46 -8.61 1.55
C GLU A 153 -17.96 -7.51 2.51
N ARG A 154 -16.89 -6.80 2.15
CA ARG A 154 -16.15 -5.92 3.07
C ARG A 154 -15.77 -4.60 2.39
N ARG A 155 -15.76 -3.51 3.18
CA ARG A 155 -15.19 -2.23 2.74
C ARG A 155 -13.66 -2.29 2.83
N GLY A 156 -12.98 -1.84 1.78
CA GLY A 156 -11.52 -1.81 1.77
C GLY A 156 -10.88 -1.55 0.42
N MET A 157 -9.55 -1.60 0.44
CA MET A 157 -8.65 -1.46 -0.70
C MET A 157 -7.69 -2.65 -0.73
N ILE A 158 -7.57 -3.30 -1.89
CA ILE A 158 -6.48 -4.22 -2.18
C ILE A 158 -5.54 -3.55 -3.18
N SER A 159 -4.30 -3.31 -2.78
CA SER A 159 -3.24 -2.77 -3.62
C SER A 159 -2.28 -3.88 -4.04
N ILE A 160 -2.23 -4.16 -5.34
CA ILE A 160 -1.35 -5.15 -5.96
C ILE A 160 -0.07 -4.46 -6.40
N HIS A 161 1.04 -4.82 -5.77
CA HIS A 161 2.37 -4.33 -6.08
C HIS A 161 3.02 -5.17 -7.19
N ASN A 162 3.42 -4.53 -8.30
CA ASN A 162 4.00 -5.20 -9.47
C ASN A 162 5.36 -4.59 -9.89
N PRO A 163 6.37 -4.56 -9.01
CA PRO A 163 7.65 -3.84 -9.19
C PRO A 163 8.43 -4.23 -10.46
N GLU A 164 8.11 -5.38 -11.03
CA GLU A 164 8.79 -5.98 -12.17
C GLU A 164 7.96 -5.94 -13.46
N HIS A 165 6.82 -5.25 -13.47
CA HIS A 165 5.92 -5.15 -14.63
C HIS A 165 5.53 -6.52 -15.20
N LYS A 166 5.26 -7.49 -14.32
CA LYS A 166 4.83 -8.84 -14.68
C LYS A 166 3.47 -8.81 -15.37
N ASP A 167 3.25 -9.79 -16.23
CA ASP A 167 1.97 -10.04 -16.87
C ASP A 167 0.87 -10.28 -15.83
N ASN A 168 -0.16 -9.47 -15.90
CA ASN A 168 -1.29 -9.41 -14.98
C ASN A 168 -2.60 -9.85 -15.63
N SER A 169 -2.57 -10.35 -16.87
CA SER A 169 -3.76 -10.74 -17.64
C SER A 169 -4.68 -11.69 -16.87
N LYS A 170 -4.09 -12.60 -16.08
CA LYS A 170 -4.84 -13.54 -15.22
C LYS A 170 -5.64 -12.84 -14.13
N ILE A 171 -5.08 -11.79 -13.53
CA ILE A 171 -5.74 -11.00 -12.48
C ILE A 171 -6.85 -10.16 -13.09
N ILE A 172 -6.57 -9.46 -14.20
CA ILE A 172 -7.59 -8.67 -14.93
C ILE A 172 -8.77 -9.56 -15.31
N LYS A 173 -8.50 -10.71 -15.94
CA LYS A 173 -9.54 -11.68 -16.31
C LYS A 173 -10.34 -12.13 -15.10
N TYR A 174 -9.68 -12.45 -13.99
CA TYR A 174 -10.36 -12.87 -12.76
C TYR A 174 -11.32 -11.81 -12.20
N CYS A 175 -10.91 -10.54 -12.24
CA CYS A 175 -11.75 -9.41 -11.85
C CYS A 175 -12.95 -9.24 -12.79
N LEU A 176 -12.72 -9.29 -14.11
CA LEU A 176 -13.77 -9.18 -15.13
C LEU A 176 -14.83 -10.27 -14.98
N ASP A 177 -14.40 -11.54 -14.81
CA ASP A 177 -15.28 -12.69 -14.63
C ASP A 177 -16.17 -12.55 -13.37
N ARG A 178 -15.80 -11.68 -12.42
CA ARG A 178 -16.51 -11.43 -11.17
C ARG A 178 -17.19 -10.07 -11.10
N ASN A 179 -17.18 -9.31 -12.19
CA ASN A 179 -17.68 -7.94 -12.27
C ASN A 179 -17.08 -7.02 -11.19
N ILE A 180 -15.76 -7.14 -10.97
CA ILE A 180 -15.01 -6.31 -10.02
C ILE A 180 -14.19 -5.28 -10.81
N ASN A 181 -14.33 -4.02 -10.43
CA ASN A 181 -13.55 -2.93 -10.99
C ASN A 181 -12.14 -2.94 -10.41
N LEU A 182 -11.16 -2.94 -11.31
CA LEU A 182 -9.75 -2.87 -11.00
C LEU A 182 -9.19 -1.60 -11.63
N ILE A 183 -8.54 -0.78 -10.82
CA ILE A 183 -7.97 0.50 -11.23
C ILE A 183 -6.49 0.26 -11.50
N GLU A 184 -6.11 0.33 -12.78
CA GLU A 184 -4.71 0.31 -13.18
C GLU A 184 -4.09 1.70 -13.01
N HIS A 185 -2.90 1.72 -12.43
CA HIS A 185 -2.09 2.92 -12.27
C HIS A 185 -0.99 2.99 -13.31
N THR A 186 -0.51 4.20 -13.58
CA THR A 186 0.59 4.45 -14.55
C THR A 186 1.91 3.72 -14.25
N ASP A 187 2.03 3.16 -13.05
CA ASP A 187 3.17 2.38 -12.57
C ASP A 187 2.94 0.85 -12.70
N ASN A 188 1.88 0.40 -13.38
CA ASN A 188 1.39 -0.98 -13.49
C ASN A 188 1.06 -1.64 -12.15
N SER A 189 0.83 -0.86 -11.08
CA SER A 189 0.15 -1.38 -9.89
C SER A 189 -1.36 -1.30 -10.08
N TYR A 190 -2.07 -2.07 -9.25
CA TYR A 190 -3.53 -2.18 -9.36
C TYR A 190 -4.16 -1.97 -8.01
N ASP A 191 -5.23 -1.18 -7.97
CA ASP A 191 -6.06 -1.06 -6.77
C ASP A 191 -7.46 -1.61 -7.05
N ILE A 192 -7.97 -2.39 -6.11
CA ILE A 192 -9.37 -2.83 -6.07
C ILE A 192 -10.00 -2.12 -4.89
N LEU A 193 -10.98 -1.26 -5.16
CA LEU A 193 -11.64 -0.44 -4.16
C LEU A 193 -13.09 -0.89 -3.97
N ARG A 194 -13.47 -1.04 -2.69
CA ARG A 194 -14.86 -1.23 -2.28
C ARG A 194 -15.16 -0.28 -1.13
N ILE A 195 -15.91 0.78 -1.43
CA ILE A 195 -16.27 1.84 -0.50
C ILE A 195 -17.63 1.55 0.13
#